data_AF-A0AAV0GJR4-F1
#
_entry.id   AF-A0AAV0GJR4-F1
#
_cell.length_a   1.000
_cell.length_b   1.000
_cell.length_c   1.000
_cell.angle_alpha   90.00
_cell.angle_beta   90.00
_cell.angle_gamma   90.00
#
_symmetry.space_group_name_H-M   'P 1'
#
loop_
_entity.id
_entity.type
_entity.pdbx_description
1 polymer ?
#
loop_
_entity_poly.entity_id
_entity_poly.type
_entity_poly.pdbx_seq_one_letter_code
_entity_poly.pdbx_strand_id
1 'polypeptide(L)'
;MISLNVNAPMPPLLSSKFLPSPPAPTIFHKPTLSPRTITALIIPPSSGQKLPEQKQLYQPFRPPPSPIPSKFRSLDTNSRLEILTNRLGLWFEYAPLIPSLIQEGFTPSTIEEITGISGIEQNLLVVASQVRQSLLNSKIDADKLSFFDSGGAELLYEIRILSAAQRAAAADFIAKSHSDAKQSRILARAMKDFPLRRADRGWAMFNAESPGDCLAFSYFKQAMEYEAALLEELRRQSLQKAMEFVESGSARALLAEEGKAEGNERAVKEEEVEVSLVRMQMGEVAESTEVIILPVCQAEEAAEVEEAPWNCGGVGGFGIVESEKEWKRWVVLPGWKPIAGLERGGVAVRFKNGRILPWKESKEEPILVVADRRRKEVVGNSSLYLVVGGEDGSSNAGLMVESGGKLKENGVTESLGMVVLVVRPPREDSKDIIIH
;
A
#
# COMPACT_ATOMS: atom_id res chain seq x y z
N MET A 1 -7.75 59.77 74.81
CA MET A 1 -6.30 59.48 74.97
C MET A 1 -5.87 58.67 73.73
N ILE A 2 -5.35 59.33 72.69
CA ILE A 2 -3.91 59.38 72.31
C ILE A 2 -3.36 57.95 72.08
N SER A 3 -3.46 57.37 70.87
CA SER A 3 -2.56 57.45 69.68
C SER A 3 -1.13 56.92 69.91
N LEU A 4 -0.67 55.98 69.07
CA LEU A 4 0.60 56.03 68.31
C LEU A 4 0.77 54.83 67.34
N ASN A 5 1.22 55.17 66.13
CA ASN A 5 1.69 54.33 65.01
C ASN A 5 2.99 53.56 65.33
N VAL A 6 3.39 52.60 64.49
CA VAL A 6 4.65 52.63 63.69
C VAL A 6 4.78 51.43 62.73
N ASN A 7 5.30 51.75 61.55
CA ASN A 7 5.63 50.96 60.35
C ASN A 7 6.62 49.80 60.54
N ALA A 8 6.62 48.87 59.58
CA ALA A 8 7.66 47.87 59.35
C ALA A 8 8.39 48.10 58.00
N PRO A 9 9.73 47.94 57.93
CA PRO A 9 10.47 47.81 56.67
C PRO A 9 11.26 46.47 56.52
N MET A 10 11.46 46.07 55.25
CA MET A 10 12.34 45.02 54.67
C MET A 10 13.86 45.28 54.94
N PRO A 11 14.90 44.43 54.61
CA PRO A 11 15.18 43.74 53.30
C PRO A 11 16.06 42.42 53.43
N PRO A 12 17.00 42.00 52.54
CA PRO A 12 16.87 41.43 51.17
C PRO A 12 17.77 40.18 50.83
N LEU A 13 17.67 39.72 49.55
CA LEU A 13 18.71 39.18 48.63
C LEU A 13 19.21 37.69 48.62
N LEU A 14 19.16 37.12 47.39
CA LEU A 14 20.08 36.20 46.68
C LEU A 14 20.12 34.68 47.00
N SER A 15 19.82 33.83 46.00
CA SER A 15 20.85 33.15 45.16
C SER A 15 20.30 31.95 44.34
N SER A 16 20.84 31.80 43.12
CA SER A 16 20.92 30.61 42.22
C SER A 16 19.61 29.99 41.70
N LYS A 17 19.22 30.10 40.42
CA LYS A 17 19.76 29.52 39.16
C LYS A 17 19.89 27.99 39.11
N PHE A 18 19.26 27.46 38.05
CA PHE A 18 19.36 26.13 37.41
C PHE A 18 18.65 24.95 38.08
N LEU A 19 17.52 24.55 37.50
CA LEU A 19 17.21 23.18 37.06
C LEU A 19 16.01 23.23 36.08
N PRO A 20 16.01 22.46 34.98
CA PRO A 20 14.95 22.48 33.98
C PRO A 20 13.72 21.70 34.46
N SER A 21 12.54 22.26 34.19
CA SER A 21 11.23 21.64 34.36
C SER A 21 11.06 20.45 33.41
N PRO A 22 10.42 19.34 33.84
CA PRO A 22 10.07 18.24 32.94
C PRO A 22 8.96 18.66 31.96
N PRO A 23 9.00 18.22 30.70
CA PRO A 23 7.90 18.47 29.77
C PRO A 23 6.67 17.64 30.13
N ALA A 24 5.51 18.26 29.96
CA ALA A 24 4.18 17.67 30.16
C ALA A 24 3.97 16.41 29.29
N PRO A 25 3.14 15.45 29.72
CA PRO A 25 2.86 14.25 28.93
C PRO A 25 2.00 14.62 27.71
N THR A 26 2.56 14.45 26.53
CA THR A 26 1.82 14.46 25.26
C THR A 26 0.92 13.22 25.20
N ILE A 27 -0.37 13.46 25.24
CA ILE A 27 -1.43 12.48 25.02
C ILE A 27 -1.35 12.02 23.56
N PHE A 28 -0.80 10.83 23.32
CA PHE A 28 -0.97 10.14 22.04
C PHE A 28 -2.33 9.45 22.03
N HIS A 29 -3.27 10.01 21.27
CA HIS A 29 -4.51 9.33 20.90
C HIS A 29 -4.18 8.16 19.95
N LYS A 30 -4.24 6.93 20.46
CA LYS A 30 -4.36 5.72 19.63
C LYS A 30 -5.72 5.74 18.92
N PRO A 31 -5.79 5.55 17.58
CA PRO A 31 -7.08 5.31 16.94
C PRO A 31 -7.55 3.88 17.26
N THR A 32 -8.49 3.77 18.20
CA THR A 32 -9.26 2.55 18.43
C THR A 32 -10.27 2.37 17.30
N LEU A 33 -9.98 1.47 16.37
CA LEU A 33 -10.97 0.97 15.40
C LEU A 33 -11.88 -0.05 16.12
N SER A 34 -13.02 0.42 16.63
CA SER A 34 -14.11 -0.45 17.06
C SER A 34 -14.93 -0.91 15.84
N PRO A 35 -15.26 -2.20 15.70
CA PRO A 35 -16.13 -2.65 14.62
C PRO A 35 -17.57 -2.18 14.89
N ARG A 36 -18.09 -1.27 14.05
CA ARG A 36 -19.51 -0.91 14.08
C ARG A 36 -20.32 -2.01 13.39
N THR A 37 -21.19 -2.65 14.16
CA THR A 37 -22.23 -3.55 13.66
C THR A 37 -23.23 -2.76 12.81
N ILE A 38 -23.35 -3.11 11.52
CA ILE A 38 -24.37 -2.55 10.63
C ILE A 38 -25.69 -3.25 10.96
N THR A 39 -26.61 -2.56 11.63
CA THR A 39 -27.99 -3.02 11.80
C THR A 39 -28.75 -2.75 10.51
N ALA A 40 -29.08 -3.79 9.76
CA ALA A 40 -30.00 -3.69 8.63
C ALA A 40 -31.43 -3.49 9.16
N LEU A 41 -32.01 -2.31 8.92
CA LEU A 41 -33.44 -2.08 9.07
C LEU A 41 -34.17 -2.87 7.98
N ILE A 42 -34.82 -3.97 8.36
CA ILE A 42 -35.71 -4.75 7.51
C ILE A 42 -37.04 -3.98 7.43
N ILE A 43 -37.31 -3.37 6.27
CA ILE A 43 -38.65 -2.89 5.91
C ILE A 43 -39.40 -4.07 5.26
N PRO A 44 -40.61 -4.44 5.70
CA PRO A 44 -41.36 -5.53 5.07
C PRO A 44 -41.89 -5.11 3.70
N PRO A 45 -41.92 -6.02 2.70
CA PRO A 45 -42.40 -5.69 1.36
C PRO A 45 -43.93 -5.61 1.34
N SER A 46 -44.45 -4.54 0.71
CA SER A 46 -45.84 -4.45 0.25
C SER A 46 -46.10 -5.54 -0.80
N SER A 47 -47.24 -6.23 -0.64
CA SER A 47 -47.73 -7.27 -1.55
C SER A 47 -47.69 -6.84 -3.02
N GLY A 48 -47.06 -7.67 -3.86
CA GLY A 48 -47.14 -7.58 -5.32
C GLY A 48 -45.81 -7.85 -6.02
N GLN A 49 -45.22 -9.05 -5.87
CA GLN A 49 -44.06 -9.45 -6.68
C GLN A 49 -44.39 -10.65 -7.55
N LYS A 50 -44.32 -10.44 -8.87
CA LYS A 50 -44.02 -11.48 -9.86
C LYS A 50 -42.57 -11.95 -9.63
N LEU A 51 -42.31 -13.23 -9.87
CA LEU A 51 -40.98 -13.87 -9.77
C LEU A 51 -39.90 -13.05 -10.50
N PRO A 52 -38.69 -12.86 -9.93
CA PRO A 52 -37.60 -12.23 -10.65
C PRO A 52 -36.94 -13.23 -11.60
N GLU A 53 -36.90 -12.87 -12.88
CA GLU A 53 -36.02 -13.46 -13.88
C GLU A 53 -34.55 -13.39 -13.41
N GLN A 54 -33.78 -14.39 -13.82
CA GLN A 54 -32.36 -14.56 -13.52
C GLN A 54 -31.59 -13.25 -13.68
N LYS A 55 -31.10 -12.72 -12.56
CA LYS A 55 -30.19 -11.58 -12.53
C LYS A 55 -28.92 -11.93 -13.31
N GLN A 56 -28.78 -11.38 -14.51
CA GLN A 56 -27.48 -11.28 -15.16
C GLN A 56 -26.54 -10.53 -14.20
N LEU A 57 -25.53 -11.24 -13.71
CA LEU A 57 -24.54 -10.77 -12.72
C LEU A 57 -23.61 -9.67 -13.26
N TYR A 58 -23.69 -9.35 -14.56
CA TYR A 58 -22.93 -8.30 -15.20
C TYR A 58 -23.87 -7.19 -15.67
N GLN A 59 -23.84 -6.04 -14.99
CA GLN A 59 -24.38 -4.82 -15.58
C GLN A 59 -23.26 -4.15 -16.39
N PRO A 60 -23.35 -4.09 -17.73
CA PRO A 60 -22.43 -3.28 -18.51
C PRO A 60 -22.53 -1.83 -18.04
N PHE A 61 -21.38 -1.15 -17.97
CA PHE A 61 -21.29 0.24 -17.54
C PHE A 61 -22.30 1.12 -18.32
N ARG A 62 -23.29 1.69 -17.62
CA ARG A 62 -24.27 2.64 -18.16
C ARG A 62 -23.95 4.03 -17.63
N PRO A 63 -23.17 4.85 -18.36
CA PRO A 63 -22.93 6.21 -17.92
C PRO A 63 -24.25 7.02 -17.96
N PRO A 64 -24.39 8.08 -17.15
CA PRO A 64 -25.60 8.89 -17.12
C PRO A 64 -25.90 9.45 -18.53
N PRO A 65 -27.17 9.41 -18.98
CA PRO A 65 -27.50 9.80 -20.34
C PRO A 65 -27.20 11.28 -20.58
N SER A 66 -26.46 11.59 -21.64
CA SER A 66 -26.43 12.94 -22.20
C SER A 66 -27.82 13.29 -22.74
N PRO A 67 -28.32 14.51 -22.56
CA PRO A 67 -29.64 14.87 -23.07
C PRO A 67 -29.65 14.77 -24.60
N ILE A 68 -30.61 14.04 -25.15
CA ILE A 68 -30.82 13.94 -26.59
C ILE A 68 -31.26 15.33 -27.10
N PRO A 69 -30.62 15.87 -28.16
CA PRO A 69 -31.05 17.12 -28.79
C PRO A 69 -32.54 17.08 -29.16
N SER A 70 -33.24 18.21 -28.96
CA SER A 70 -34.69 18.31 -29.23
C SER A 70 -35.07 17.85 -30.63
N LYS A 71 -34.23 18.14 -31.63
CA LYS A 71 -34.39 17.74 -33.03
C LYS A 71 -34.43 16.22 -33.27
N PHE A 72 -33.88 15.42 -32.36
CA PHE A 72 -33.88 13.95 -32.48
C PHE A 72 -34.84 13.24 -31.52
N ARG A 73 -35.42 13.97 -30.55
CA ARG A 73 -36.26 13.37 -29.50
C ARG A 73 -37.56 12.78 -30.02
N SER A 74 -38.14 13.37 -31.06
CA SER A 74 -39.41 12.93 -31.66
C SER A 74 -39.26 11.91 -32.77
N LEU A 75 -38.03 11.53 -33.13
CA LEU A 75 -37.77 10.56 -34.19
C LEU A 75 -38.03 9.14 -33.69
N ASP A 76 -38.56 8.28 -34.56
CA ASP A 76 -38.69 6.85 -34.33
C ASP A 76 -37.32 6.15 -34.39
N THR A 77 -37.28 4.90 -33.95
CA THR A 77 -36.05 4.10 -33.83
C THR A 77 -35.32 3.96 -35.17
N ASN A 78 -36.02 3.77 -36.29
CA ASN A 78 -35.38 3.60 -37.60
C ASN A 78 -34.72 4.90 -38.07
N SER A 79 -35.39 6.04 -37.92
CA SER A 79 -34.79 7.35 -38.24
C SER A 79 -33.56 7.66 -37.38
N ARG A 80 -33.53 7.26 -36.11
CA ARG A 80 -32.34 7.43 -35.26
C ARG A 80 -31.17 6.54 -35.72
N LEU A 81 -31.47 5.31 -36.13
CA LEU A 81 -30.46 4.40 -36.70
C LEU A 81 -29.93 4.96 -38.02
N GLU A 82 -30.78 5.49 -38.89
CA GLU A 82 -30.37 6.13 -40.15
C GLU A 82 -29.46 7.34 -39.93
N ILE A 83 -29.72 8.17 -38.91
CA ILE A 83 -28.83 9.27 -38.51
C ILE A 83 -27.44 8.75 -38.12
N LEU A 84 -27.37 7.65 -37.36
CA LEU A 84 -26.10 7.05 -36.96
C LEU A 84 -25.37 6.44 -38.16
N THR A 85 -26.06 5.66 -38.99
CA THR A 85 -25.50 5.04 -40.20
C THR A 85 -24.90 6.07 -41.15
N ASN A 86 -25.61 7.17 -41.38
CA ASN A 86 -25.16 8.24 -42.28
C ASN A 86 -24.35 9.34 -41.58
N ARG A 87 -24.12 9.23 -40.26
CA ARG A 87 -23.42 10.22 -39.41
C ARG A 87 -23.95 11.64 -39.60
N LEU A 88 -25.28 11.79 -39.62
CA LEU A 88 -25.94 13.06 -39.92
C LEU A 88 -25.88 14.03 -38.73
N GLY A 89 -25.06 15.07 -38.88
CA GLY A 89 -24.86 16.13 -37.87
C GLY A 89 -23.49 16.05 -37.20
N LEU A 90 -23.29 16.83 -36.15
CA LEU A 90 -22.02 16.81 -35.41
C LEU A 90 -21.94 15.59 -34.51
N TRP A 91 -20.72 15.11 -34.26
CA TRP A 91 -20.49 13.86 -33.53
C TRP A 91 -21.14 13.84 -32.14
N PHE A 92 -21.13 14.97 -31.45
CA PHE A 92 -21.73 15.12 -30.12
C PHE A 92 -23.25 15.27 -30.16
N GLU A 93 -23.86 15.50 -31.31
CA GLU A 93 -25.31 15.59 -31.46
C GLU A 93 -25.96 14.21 -31.65
N TYR A 94 -25.32 13.35 -32.46
CA TYR A 94 -25.82 11.99 -32.66
C TYR A 94 -25.30 10.99 -31.61
N ALA A 95 -24.19 11.27 -30.92
CA ALA A 95 -23.66 10.39 -29.87
C ALA A 95 -24.69 10.03 -28.76
N PRO A 96 -25.55 10.95 -28.28
CA PRO A 96 -26.60 10.62 -27.30
C PRO A 96 -27.67 9.64 -27.81
N LEU A 97 -27.77 9.40 -29.12
CA LEU A 97 -28.70 8.40 -29.67
C LEU A 97 -28.26 6.97 -29.32
N ILE A 98 -26.94 6.73 -29.21
CA ILE A 98 -26.39 5.42 -28.85
C ILE A 98 -26.92 4.92 -27.49
N PRO A 99 -26.74 5.65 -26.37
CA PRO A 99 -27.28 5.21 -25.08
C PRO A 99 -28.81 5.18 -25.06
N SER A 100 -29.50 6.01 -25.87
CA SER A 100 -30.96 5.93 -26.04
C SER A 100 -31.40 4.61 -26.66
N LEU A 101 -30.74 4.17 -27.74
CA LEU A 101 -31.02 2.89 -28.39
C LEU A 101 -30.69 1.71 -27.46
N ILE A 102 -29.60 1.81 -26.68
CA ILE A 102 -29.26 0.78 -25.68
C ILE A 102 -30.33 0.70 -24.58
N GLN A 103 -30.96 1.81 -24.20
CA GLN A 103 -32.10 1.80 -23.27
C GLN A 103 -33.36 1.17 -23.88
N GLU A 104 -33.52 1.26 -25.20
CA GLU A 104 -34.60 0.63 -25.97
C GLU A 104 -34.37 -0.87 -26.26
N GLY A 105 -33.22 -1.43 -25.86
CA GLY A 105 -32.92 -2.86 -25.93
C GLY A 105 -31.87 -3.24 -26.98
N PHE A 106 -31.30 -2.28 -27.72
CA PHE A 106 -30.20 -2.57 -28.62
C PHE A 106 -28.91 -2.89 -27.84
N THR A 107 -28.12 -3.80 -28.39
CA THR A 107 -26.75 -4.07 -27.90
C THR A 107 -25.72 -3.31 -28.74
N PRO A 108 -24.53 -3.00 -28.21
CA PRO A 108 -23.47 -2.37 -29.00
C PRO A 108 -23.16 -3.13 -30.30
N SER A 109 -23.18 -4.47 -30.26
CA SER A 109 -22.99 -5.32 -31.44
C SER A 109 -24.08 -5.13 -32.49
N THR A 110 -25.36 -5.11 -32.08
CA THR A 110 -26.46 -4.86 -33.03
C THR A 110 -26.41 -3.44 -33.63
N ILE A 111 -25.98 -2.44 -32.85
CA ILE A 111 -25.80 -1.07 -33.37
C ILE A 111 -24.66 -1.05 -34.39
N GLU A 112 -23.55 -1.75 -34.13
CA GLU A 112 -22.42 -1.87 -35.06
C GLU A 112 -22.85 -2.55 -36.37
N GLU A 113 -23.61 -3.64 -36.30
CA GLU A 113 -24.12 -4.34 -37.48
C GLU A 113 -25.02 -3.45 -38.37
N ILE A 114 -25.83 -2.59 -37.77
CA ILE A 114 -26.78 -1.72 -38.49
C ILE A 114 -26.11 -0.44 -39.00
N THR A 115 -25.23 0.16 -38.19
CA THR A 115 -24.71 1.52 -38.42
C THR A 115 -23.26 1.55 -38.90
N GLY A 116 -22.51 0.45 -38.74
CA GLY A 116 -21.07 0.38 -38.99
C GLY A 116 -20.21 1.09 -37.94
N ILE A 117 -20.80 1.65 -36.88
CA ILE A 117 -20.05 2.30 -35.79
C ILE A 117 -19.58 1.22 -34.82
N SER A 118 -18.26 0.99 -34.76
CA SER A 118 -17.69 -0.04 -33.89
C SER A 118 -18.02 0.16 -32.41
N GLY A 119 -18.09 -0.91 -31.62
CA GLY A 119 -18.30 -0.78 -30.17
C GLY A 119 -17.29 0.13 -29.45
N ILE A 120 -16.04 0.18 -29.94
CA ILE A 120 -14.99 1.08 -29.42
C ILE A 120 -15.33 2.53 -29.74
N GLU A 121 -15.71 2.81 -30.99
CA GLU A 121 -16.12 4.15 -31.44
C GLU A 121 -17.40 4.62 -30.74
N GLN A 122 -18.38 3.73 -30.53
CA GLN A 122 -19.59 4.02 -29.77
C GLN A 122 -19.25 4.51 -28.36
N ASN A 123 -18.40 3.79 -27.63
CA ASN A 123 -17.98 4.20 -26.28
C ASN A 123 -17.20 5.53 -26.31
N LEU A 124 -16.33 5.72 -27.30
CA LEU A 124 -15.58 6.97 -27.47
C LEU A 124 -16.52 8.17 -27.64
N LEU A 125 -17.45 8.08 -28.60
CA LEU A 125 -18.42 9.13 -28.90
C LEU A 125 -19.29 9.48 -27.70
N VAL A 126 -19.82 8.46 -27.01
CA VAL A 126 -20.69 8.66 -25.84
C VAL A 126 -19.94 9.37 -24.73
N VAL A 127 -18.76 8.88 -24.34
CA VAL A 127 -17.98 9.48 -23.25
C VAL A 127 -17.47 10.88 -23.63
N ALA A 128 -16.99 11.06 -24.86
CA ALA A 128 -16.57 12.37 -25.34
C ALA A 128 -17.72 13.38 -25.32
N SER A 129 -18.94 12.95 -25.65
CA SER A 129 -20.13 13.84 -25.64
C SER A 129 -20.45 14.31 -24.22
N GLN A 130 -20.27 13.44 -23.23
CA GLN A 130 -20.45 13.77 -21.81
C GLN A 130 -19.38 14.74 -21.32
N VAL A 131 -18.13 14.55 -21.76
CA VAL A 131 -17.05 15.50 -21.48
C VAL A 131 -17.39 16.85 -22.10
N ARG A 132 -17.82 16.91 -23.37
CA ARG A 132 -18.26 18.15 -24.02
C ARG A 132 -19.40 18.83 -23.28
N GLN A 133 -20.39 18.06 -22.80
CA GLN A 133 -21.48 18.60 -21.97
C GLN A 133 -20.95 19.16 -20.64
N SER A 134 -19.96 18.51 -20.03
CA SER A 134 -19.28 19.04 -18.85
C SER A 134 -18.59 20.38 -19.13
N LEU A 135 -18.03 20.58 -20.32
CA LEU A 135 -17.42 21.85 -20.73
C LEU A 135 -18.45 22.95 -20.92
N LEU A 136 -19.59 22.65 -21.55
CA LEU A 136 -20.73 23.57 -21.67
C LEU A 136 -21.20 24.07 -20.30
N ASN A 137 -21.31 23.15 -19.33
CA ASN A 137 -21.73 23.48 -17.97
C ASN A 137 -20.68 24.34 -17.22
N SER A 138 -19.39 24.17 -17.55
CA SER A 138 -18.28 24.97 -17.01
C SER A 138 -18.12 26.34 -17.70
N LYS A 139 -18.98 26.69 -18.67
CA LYS A 139 -18.95 27.98 -19.39
C LYS A 139 -17.62 28.29 -20.09
N ILE A 140 -17.04 27.28 -20.75
CA ILE A 140 -15.90 27.49 -21.65
C ILE A 140 -16.29 28.45 -22.79
N ASP A 141 -15.30 29.16 -23.32
CA ASP A 141 -15.47 30.05 -24.47
C ASP A 141 -16.00 29.28 -25.71
N ALA A 142 -16.92 29.89 -26.44
CA ALA A 142 -17.60 29.27 -27.58
C ALA A 142 -16.61 28.94 -28.71
N ASP A 143 -15.64 29.83 -28.94
CA ASP A 143 -14.62 29.64 -29.97
C ASP A 143 -13.74 28.43 -29.64
N LYS A 144 -13.33 28.28 -28.38
CA LYS A 144 -12.56 27.12 -27.91
C LYS A 144 -13.36 25.83 -27.91
N LEU A 145 -14.68 25.90 -27.70
CA LEU A 145 -15.53 24.71 -27.80
C LEU A 145 -15.66 24.24 -29.24
N SER A 146 -15.76 25.18 -30.20
CA SER A 146 -15.90 24.88 -31.63
C SER A 146 -14.68 24.15 -32.21
N PHE A 147 -13.50 24.34 -31.61
CA PHE A 147 -12.29 23.55 -31.91
C PHE A 147 -12.55 22.04 -31.87
N PHE A 148 -13.42 21.57 -30.96
CA PHE A 148 -13.71 20.14 -30.79
C PHE A 148 -14.86 19.63 -31.69
N ASP A 149 -15.50 20.49 -32.48
CA ASP A 149 -16.65 20.08 -33.29
C ASP A 149 -16.24 19.16 -34.45
N SER A 150 -15.02 19.31 -34.97
CA SER A 150 -14.44 18.49 -36.03
C SER A 150 -13.30 17.61 -35.49
N GLY A 151 -13.57 16.32 -35.26
CA GLY A 151 -12.54 15.37 -34.81
C GLY A 151 -12.12 15.50 -33.34
N GLY A 152 -12.79 16.34 -32.55
CA GLY A 152 -12.46 16.55 -31.12
C GLY A 152 -12.88 15.41 -30.20
N ALA A 153 -13.62 14.41 -30.68
CA ALA A 153 -14.12 13.31 -29.86
C ALA A 153 -12.96 12.52 -29.20
N GLU A 154 -11.90 12.24 -29.95
CA GLU A 154 -10.73 11.51 -29.44
C GLU A 154 -9.97 12.31 -28.38
N LEU A 155 -9.84 13.62 -28.57
CA LEU A 155 -9.18 14.52 -27.63
C LEU A 155 -9.95 14.60 -26.30
N LEU A 156 -11.27 14.82 -26.39
CA LEU A 156 -12.14 14.93 -25.23
C LEU A 156 -12.28 13.60 -24.48
N TYR A 157 -12.20 12.47 -25.19
CA TYR A 157 -12.22 11.15 -24.58
C TYR A 157 -11.03 10.93 -23.62
N GLU A 158 -9.84 11.46 -23.95
CA GLU A 158 -8.65 11.25 -23.14
C GLU A 158 -8.68 12.00 -21.81
N ILE A 159 -9.35 13.15 -21.76
CA ILE A 159 -9.50 13.95 -20.52
C ILE A 159 -10.68 13.52 -19.64
N ARG A 160 -11.37 12.41 -19.97
CA ARG A 160 -12.54 11.91 -19.22
C ARG A 160 -12.29 11.66 -17.73
N ILE A 161 -11.05 11.34 -17.36
CA ILE A 161 -10.64 10.98 -15.99
C ILE A 161 -10.53 12.18 -15.04
N LEU A 162 -10.61 13.39 -15.58
CA LEU A 162 -10.49 14.65 -14.86
C LEU A 162 -11.83 15.13 -14.29
N SER A 163 -11.79 16.03 -13.30
CA SER A 163 -12.97 16.73 -12.78
C SER A 163 -13.50 17.78 -13.76
N ALA A 164 -14.71 18.32 -13.55
CA ALA A 164 -15.32 19.31 -14.45
C ALA A 164 -14.47 20.59 -14.61
N ALA A 165 -13.85 21.08 -13.53
CA ALA A 165 -12.96 22.23 -13.57
C ALA A 165 -11.65 21.91 -14.33
N GLN A 166 -11.05 20.76 -14.05
CA GLN A 166 -9.84 20.32 -14.74
C GLN A 166 -10.08 20.04 -16.23
N ARG A 167 -11.26 19.51 -16.61
CA ARG A 167 -11.63 19.31 -18.03
C ARG A 167 -11.68 20.63 -18.77
N ALA A 168 -12.25 21.68 -18.16
CA ALA A 168 -12.29 23.02 -18.78
C ALA A 168 -10.89 23.58 -19.00
N ALA A 169 -10.02 23.52 -17.98
CA ALA A 169 -8.63 23.96 -18.10
C ALA A 169 -7.85 23.12 -19.14
N ALA A 170 -8.01 21.79 -19.13
CA ALA A 170 -7.35 20.89 -20.08
C ALA A 170 -7.82 21.14 -21.53
N ALA A 171 -9.12 21.33 -21.75
CA ALA A 171 -9.67 21.61 -23.08
C ALA A 171 -9.16 22.96 -23.62
N ASP A 172 -9.11 23.98 -22.77
CA ASP A 172 -8.50 25.28 -23.08
C ASP A 172 -7.03 25.13 -23.50
N PHE A 173 -6.27 24.33 -22.76
CA PHE A 173 -4.86 24.07 -23.07
C PHE A 173 -4.71 23.31 -24.40
N ILE A 174 -5.45 22.21 -24.60
CA ILE A 174 -5.42 21.40 -25.83
C ILE A 174 -5.73 22.24 -27.06
N ALA A 175 -6.73 23.12 -26.98
CA ALA A 175 -7.09 24.00 -28.08
C ALA A 175 -5.99 25.03 -28.39
N LYS A 176 -5.29 25.54 -27.37
CA LYS A 176 -4.17 26.49 -27.53
C LYS A 176 -2.90 25.83 -28.06
N SER A 177 -2.57 24.63 -27.58
CA SER A 177 -1.34 23.91 -27.95
C SER A 177 -1.48 23.04 -29.19
N HIS A 178 -2.68 22.93 -29.77
CA HIS A 178 -3.02 22.02 -30.86
C HIS A 178 -2.60 20.57 -30.58
N SER A 179 -2.84 20.12 -29.35
CA SER A 179 -2.39 18.80 -28.90
C SER A 179 -3.18 17.66 -29.55
N ASP A 180 -2.46 16.59 -29.90
CA ASP A 180 -3.06 15.35 -30.41
C ASP A 180 -3.66 14.48 -29.29
N ALA A 181 -4.28 13.36 -29.64
CA ALA A 181 -4.89 12.45 -28.66
C ALA A 181 -3.84 11.87 -27.69
N LYS A 182 -2.61 11.59 -28.18
CA LYS A 182 -1.53 11.04 -27.35
C LYS A 182 -1.07 12.04 -26.29
N GLN A 183 -0.86 13.29 -26.68
CA GLN A 183 -0.53 14.39 -25.77
C GLN A 183 -1.67 14.67 -24.81
N SER A 184 -2.92 14.70 -25.29
CA SER A 184 -4.12 14.87 -24.44
C SER A 184 -4.20 13.81 -23.35
N ARG A 185 -3.84 12.55 -23.66
CA ARG A 185 -3.75 11.46 -22.69
C ARG A 185 -2.64 11.65 -21.66
N ILE A 186 -1.46 12.11 -22.09
CA ILE A 186 -0.34 12.39 -21.20
C ILE A 186 -0.71 13.56 -20.27
N LEU A 187 -1.30 14.62 -20.81
CA LEU A 187 -1.81 15.77 -20.05
C LEU A 187 -2.83 15.34 -18.98
N ALA A 188 -3.84 14.56 -19.36
CA ALA A 188 -4.86 14.09 -18.43
C ALA A 188 -4.26 13.26 -17.28
N ARG A 189 -3.26 12.44 -17.57
CA ARG A 189 -2.51 11.69 -16.55
C ARG A 189 -1.68 12.62 -15.67
N ALA A 190 -0.96 13.57 -16.26
CA ALA A 190 -0.12 14.52 -15.55
C ALA A 190 -0.94 15.36 -14.56
N MET A 191 -2.07 15.94 -14.99
CA MET A 191 -2.97 16.71 -14.13
C MET A 191 -3.57 15.87 -12.99
N LYS A 192 -3.79 14.57 -13.21
CA LYS A 192 -4.34 13.67 -12.19
C LYS A 192 -3.28 13.18 -11.19
N ASP A 193 -2.05 12.97 -11.65
CA ASP A 193 -0.91 12.53 -10.83
C ASP A 193 -0.35 13.69 -10.00
N PHE A 194 -0.35 14.93 -10.51
CA PHE A 194 0.29 16.09 -9.89
C PHE A 194 -0.03 16.28 -8.38
N PRO A 195 -1.30 16.24 -7.93
CA PRO A 195 -1.61 16.46 -6.50
C PRO A 195 -1.08 15.36 -5.57
N LEU A 196 -0.73 14.18 -6.11
CA LEU A 196 -0.21 13.03 -5.36
C LEU A 196 1.31 13.11 -5.15
N ARG A 197 2.00 14.04 -5.82
CA ARG A 197 3.47 14.13 -5.89
C ARG A 197 4.07 15.23 -5.01
N ARG A 198 3.40 15.60 -3.91
CA ARG A 198 3.83 16.72 -3.04
C ARG A 198 5.23 16.57 -2.45
N ALA A 199 5.72 15.33 -2.32
CA ALA A 199 7.04 15.05 -1.76
C ALA A 199 8.17 15.09 -2.80
N ASP A 200 7.84 15.16 -4.09
CA ASP A 200 8.82 15.13 -5.16
C ASP A 200 9.56 16.48 -5.27
N ARG A 201 10.84 16.43 -5.65
CA ARG A 201 11.69 17.61 -5.86
C ARG A 201 11.01 18.58 -6.83
N GLY A 202 11.08 19.87 -6.52
CA GLY A 202 10.59 20.93 -7.41
C GLY A 202 9.07 21.06 -7.50
N TRP A 203 8.27 20.16 -6.92
CA TRP A 203 6.79 20.16 -7.01
C TRP A 203 6.17 21.52 -6.69
N ALA A 204 6.63 22.17 -5.62
CA ALA A 204 6.12 23.46 -5.15
C ALA A 204 6.33 24.62 -6.14
N MET A 205 7.19 24.45 -7.16
CA MET A 205 7.47 25.48 -8.17
C MET A 205 6.45 25.49 -9.32
N PHE A 206 5.65 24.43 -9.44
CA PHE A 206 4.65 24.25 -10.49
C PHE A 206 3.23 24.47 -9.94
N ASN A 207 2.35 25.05 -10.75
CA ASN A 207 0.97 25.32 -10.37
C ASN A 207 0.03 24.16 -10.73
N ALA A 208 -0.66 23.61 -9.73
CA ALA A 208 -1.65 22.54 -9.90
C ALA A 208 -2.87 22.93 -10.75
N GLU A 209 -3.20 24.22 -10.82
CA GLU A 209 -4.33 24.73 -11.61
C GLU A 209 -3.98 24.92 -13.10
N SER A 210 -2.68 24.94 -13.42
CA SER A 210 -2.18 25.08 -14.78
C SER A 210 -1.95 23.69 -15.41
N PRO A 211 -2.68 23.35 -16.49
CA PRO A 211 -2.45 22.10 -17.22
C PRO A 211 -1.03 22.02 -17.79
N GLY A 212 -0.49 23.15 -18.27
CA GLY A 212 0.86 23.24 -18.80
C GLY A 212 1.93 22.96 -17.75
N ASP A 213 1.79 23.53 -16.55
CA ASP A 213 2.69 23.24 -15.42
C ASP A 213 2.57 21.79 -14.94
N CYS A 214 1.36 21.22 -14.89
CA CYS A 214 1.19 19.81 -14.54
C CYS A 214 1.94 18.90 -15.55
N LEU A 215 1.83 19.20 -16.85
CA LEU A 215 2.52 18.47 -17.91
C LEU A 215 4.04 18.69 -17.85
N ALA A 216 4.48 19.93 -17.65
CA ALA A 216 5.89 20.28 -17.50
C ALA A 216 6.52 19.58 -16.30
N PHE A 217 5.81 19.50 -15.18
CA PHE A 217 6.25 18.77 -13.99
C PHE A 217 6.41 17.26 -14.28
N SER A 218 5.51 16.66 -15.06
CA SER A 218 5.65 15.26 -15.48
C SER A 218 6.94 15.01 -16.26
N TYR A 219 7.29 15.93 -17.17
CA TYR A 219 8.55 15.84 -17.92
C TYR A 219 9.78 16.17 -17.07
N PHE A 220 9.65 17.10 -16.12
CA PHE A 220 10.70 17.40 -15.15
C PHE A 220 11.03 16.18 -14.28
N LYS A 221 10.01 15.50 -13.75
CA LYS A 221 10.19 14.26 -12.98
C LYS A 221 10.91 13.18 -13.82
N GLN A 222 10.49 13.01 -15.07
CA GLN A 222 11.16 12.09 -16.00
C GLN A 222 12.63 12.48 -16.24
N ALA A 223 12.94 13.77 -16.31
CA ALA A 223 14.32 14.25 -16.40
C ALA A 223 15.15 13.88 -15.15
N MET A 224 14.57 13.98 -13.95
CA MET A 224 15.24 13.57 -12.71
C MET A 224 15.47 12.06 -12.63
N GLU A 225 14.54 11.25 -13.15
CA GLU A 225 14.72 9.80 -13.26
C GLU A 225 15.87 9.46 -14.24
N TYR A 226 15.96 10.17 -15.37
CA TYR A 226 17.07 10.00 -16.31
C TYR A 226 18.41 10.50 -15.77
N GLU A 227 18.40 11.54 -14.93
CA GLU A 227 19.59 11.99 -14.21
C GLU A 227 20.13 10.91 -13.27
N ALA A 228 19.26 10.30 -12.47
CA ALA A 228 19.62 9.20 -11.57
C ALA A 228 20.14 7.97 -12.34
N ALA A 229 19.63 7.74 -13.55
CA ALA A 229 20.07 6.65 -14.43
C ALA A 229 21.29 7.00 -15.31
N LEU A 230 21.88 8.21 -15.16
CA LEU A 230 23.00 8.69 -15.96
C LEU A 230 22.73 8.75 -17.49
N LEU A 231 21.48 9.01 -17.88
CA LEU A 231 21.01 9.10 -19.27
C LEU A 231 20.84 10.56 -19.72
N GLU A 232 21.95 11.29 -19.88
CA GLU A 232 21.94 12.75 -20.07
C GLU A 232 21.12 13.23 -21.29
N GLU A 233 21.23 12.55 -22.44
CA GLU A 233 20.51 12.96 -23.65
C GLU A 233 18.98 12.86 -23.47
N LEU A 234 18.49 11.85 -22.74
CA LEU A 234 17.06 11.72 -22.43
C LEU A 234 16.62 12.73 -21.36
N ARG A 235 17.48 13.05 -20.39
CA ARG A 235 17.28 14.13 -19.43
C ARG A 235 17.08 15.46 -20.15
N ARG A 236 18.01 15.82 -21.04
CA ARG A 236 17.98 17.05 -21.85
C ARG A 236 16.70 17.16 -22.68
N GLN A 237 16.33 16.08 -23.40
CA GLN A 237 15.08 16.04 -24.18
C GLN A 237 13.83 16.21 -23.30
N SER A 238 13.85 15.66 -22.09
CA SER A 238 12.73 15.78 -21.14
C SER A 238 12.62 17.20 -20.58
N LEU A 239 13.74 17.84 -20.22
CA LEU A 239 13.77 19.25 -19.81
C LEU A 239 13.31 20.19 -20.93
N GLN A 240 13.72 19.93 -22.17
CA GLN A 240 13.26 20.71 -23.32
C GLN A 240 11.74 20.63 -23.49
N LYS A 241 11.15 19.42 -23.40
CA LYS A 241 9.69 19.25 -23.42
C LYS A 241 9.01 19.93 -22.24
N ALA A 242 9.59 19.89 -21.05
CA ALA A 242 9.04 20.61 -19.91
C ALA A 242 8.99 22.12 -20.18
N MET A 243 10.03 22.68 -20.80
CA MET A 243 10.13 24.10 -21.13
C MET A 243 9.16 24.55 -22.23
N GLU A 244 8.77 23.64 -23.13
CA GLU A 244 7.76 23.89 -24.17
C GLU A 244 6.36 24.14 -23.59
N PHE A 245 6.00 23.44 -22.51
CA PHE A 245 4.62 23.46 -21.96
C PHE A 245 4.45 24.27 -20.66
N VAL A 246 5.54 24.66 -20.00
CA VAL A 246 5.49 25.39 -18.73
C VAL A 246 4.79 26.76 -18.86
N GLU A 247 3.89 27.08 -17.94
CA GLU A 247 3.14 28.33 -17.93
C GLU A 247 3.58 29.28 -16.81
N SER A 248 3.97 28.77 -15.62
CA SER A 248 4.39 29.63 -14.51
C SER A 248 5.84 30.10 -14.60
N GLY A 249 6.09 31.32 -14.11
CA GLY A 249 7.43 31.90 -14.07
C GLY A 249 8.38 31.17 -13.10
N SER A 250 7.86 30.67 -11.98
CA SER A 250 8.62 29.89 -10.99
C SER A 250 9.11 28.56 -11.57
N ALA A 251 8.23 27.81 -12.25
CA ALA A 251 8.61 26.56 -12.90
C ALA A 251 9.57 26.81 -14.06
N ARG A 252 9.34 27.86 -14.86
CA ARG A 252 10.25 28.22 -15.96
C ARG A 252 11.65 28.56 -15.47
N ALA A 253 11.77 29.27 -14.34
CA ALA A 253 13.06 29.57 -13.73
C ALA A 253 13.79 28.31 -13.26
N LEU A 254 13.08 27.41 -12.57
CA LEU A 254 13.63 26.11 -12.15
C LEU A 254 14.15 25.30 -13.35
N LEU A 255 13.34 25.16 -14.41
CA LEU A 255 13.74 24.41 -15.60
C LEU A 255 14.96 25.01 -16.30
N ALA A 256 15.06 26.35 -16.34
CA ALA A 256 16.20 27.04 -16.93
C ALA A 256 17.48 26.87 -16.10
N GLU A 257 17.39 26.79 -14.77
CA GLU A 257 18.53 26.49 -13.90
C GLU A 257 19.01 25.05 -14.11
N GLU A 258 18.10 24.09 -14.11
CA GLU A 258 18.38 22.66 -14.26
C GLU A 258 18.98 22.32 -15.64
N GLY A 259 18.58 23.06 -16.68
CA GLY A 259 19.17 22.96 -18.02
C GLY A 259 20.57 23.59 -18.16
N LYS A 260 20.92 24.57 -17.32
CA LYS A 260 22.26 25.19 -17.34
C LYS A 260 23.32 24.36 -16.62
N ALA A 261 22.90 23.55 -15.65
CA ALA A 261 23.78 22.62 -14.92
C ALA A 261 24.41 21.52 -15.81
N GLU A 262 24.11 21.52 -17.11
CA GLU A 262 24.64 20.62 -18.16
C GLU A 262 25.91 21.21 -18.83
N GLY A 263 26.13 22.53 -18.77
CA GLY A 263 27.21 23.22 -19.50
C GLY A 263 28.46 23.58 -18.69
N ASN A 264 28.37 23.61 -17.36
CA ASN A 264 29.57 23.52 -16.54
C ASN A 264 29.89 22.04 -16.43
N GLU A 265 31.13 21.66 -16.71
CA GLU A 265 31.73 20.45 -16.16
C GLU A 265 31.21 20.32 -14.73
N ARG A 266 30.28 19.38 -14.50
CA ARG A 266 29.82 19.06 -13.16
C ARG A 266 31.08 18.57 -12.49
N ALA A 267 31.76 19.50 -11.82
CA ALA A 267 32.95 19.28 -11.02
C ALA A 267 32.68 17.97 -10.33
N VAL A 268 33.52 16.97 -10.65
CA VAL A 268 33.45 15.60 -10.14
C VAL A 268 32.94 15.70 -8.72
N LYS A 269 31.65 15.43 -8.52
CA LYS A 269 31.09 15.41 -7.17
C LYS A 269 31.95 14.35 -6.50
N GLU A 270 32.67 14.77 -5.45
CA GLU A 270 33.36 13.85 -4.55
C GLU A 270 32.48 12.62 -4.44
N GLU A 271 33.03 11.44 -4.75
CA GLU A 271 32.27 10.18 -4.76
C GLU A 271 31.45 10.12 -3.48
N GLU A 272 30.18 10.51 -3.58
CA GLU A 272 29.23 10.43 -2.48
C GLU A 272 29.12 8.94 -2.27
N VAL A 273 29.68 8.46 -1.16
CA VAL A 273 29.65 7.04 -0.81
C VAL A 273 28.19 6.60 -0.90
N GLU A 274 27.88 5.86 -1.96
CA GLU A 274 26.52 5.44 -2.28
C GLU A 274 26.15 4.32 -1.32
N VAL A 275 25.71 4.70 -0.12
CA VAL A 275 25.16 3.75 0.84
C VAL A 275 23.76 3.39 0.35
N SER A 276 23.56 2.11 0.01
CA SER A 276 22.25 1.61 -0.38
C SER A 276 21.24 1.80 0.75
N LEU A 277 20.32 2.74 0.57
CA LEU A 277 19.20 2.92 1.48
C LEU A 277 18.11 1.90 1.13
N VAL A 278 18.04 0.80 1.88
CA VAL A 278 17.00 -0.22 1.71
C VAL A 278 15.87 0.03 2.71
N ARG A 279 14.63 0.11 2.20
CA ARG A 279 13.43 0.07 3.03
C ARG A 279 13.00 -1.38 3.19
N MET A 280 13.13 -1.90 4.41
CA MET A 280 12.70 -3.27 4.72
C MET A 280 11.20 -3.45 4.43
N GLN A 281 10.87 -4.48 3.65
CA GLN A 281 9.49 -4.91 3.43
C GLN A 281 9.03 -5.87 4.53
N MET A 282 7.73 -5.88 4.79
CA MET A 282 7.11 -6.81 5.72
C MET A 282 7.26 -8.24 5.18
N GLY A 283 7.99 -9.10 5.88
CA GLY A 283 8.27 -10.48 5.42
C GLY A 283 9.58 -10.67 4.64
N GLU A 284 10.53 -9.73 4.68
CA GLU A 284 11.88 -9.93 4.09
C GLU A 284 12.83 -10.72 5.01
N VAL A 285 12.58 -10.75 6.33
CA VAL A 285 13.45 -11.46 7.29
C VAL A 285 13.13 -12.97 7.34
N ALA A 286 11.94 -13.33 6.86
CA ALA A 286 11.43 -14.66 6.54
C ALA A 286 10.10 -14.42 5.80
N GLU A 287 9.57 -15.35 5.00
CA GLU A 287 8.20 -15.26 4.41
C GLU A 287 7.06 -15.14 5.45
N SER A 288 7.40 -14.92 6.73
CA SER A 288 6.51 -14.68 7.85
C SER A 288 6.51 -13.20 8.25
N THR A 289 5.33 -12.69 8.58
CA THR A 289 5.14 -11.32 9.10
C THR A 289 5.81 -11.07 10.45
N GLU A 290 6.16 -12.14 11.17
CA GLU A 290 6.80 -12.11 12.48
C GLU A 290 7.90 -13.17 12.52
N VAL A 291 8.99 -12.89 13.24
CA VAL A 291 10.08 -13.84 13.51
C VAL A 291 10.32 -13.93 15.00
N ILE A 292 10.76 -15.09 15.45
CA ILE A 292 11.00 -15.38 16.86
C ILE A 292 12.45 -15.82 17.02
N ILE A 293 13.14 -15.16 17.95
CA ILE A 293 14.54 -15.45 18.26
C ILE A 293 14.59 -16.16 19.60
N LEU A 294 15.15 -17.36 19.63
CA LEU A 294 15.23 -18.19 20.83
C LEU A 294 16.69 -18.56 21.14
N PRO A 295 17.06 -18.63 22.42
CA PRO A 295 18.35 -19.18 22.83
C PRO A 295 18.36 -20.69 22.58
N VAL A 296 19.48 -21.19 22.08
CA VAL A 296 19.67 -22.61 21.75
C VAL A 296 20.56 -23.30 22.78
N CYS A 297 20.04 -24.35 23.39
CA CYS A 297 20.73 -25.26 24.31
C CYS A 297 21.09 -26.58 23.61
N GLN A 298 22.14 -27.26 24.06
CA GLN A 298 22.41 -28.65 23.64
C GLN A 298 21.65 -29.64 24.53
N ALA A 299 21.19 -30.74 23.93
CA ALA A 299 20.52 -31.81 24.68
C ALA A 299 21.41 -32.43 25.76
N GLU A 300 22.73 -32.42 25.58
CA GLU A 300 23.69 -33.01 26.52
C GLU A 300 23.92 -32.16 27.79
N GLU A 301 23.53 -30.89 27.77
CA GLU A 301 23.83 -29.93 28.84
C GLU A 301 22.52 -29.41 29.46
N ALA A 302 21.90 -30.21 30.33
CA ALA A 302 20.61 -29.85 30.94
C ALA A 302 20.62 -28.52 31.71
N ALA A 303 21.76 -28.16 32.31
CA ALA A 303 21.94 -26.89 33.00
C ALA A 303 21.74 -25.68 32.08
N GLU A 304 22.06 -25.79 30.78
CA GLU A 304 21.87 -24.69 29.83
C GLU A 304 20.40 -24.27 29.71
N VAL A 305 19.45 -25.18 29.93
CA VAL A 305 18.02 -24.88 29.80
C VAL A 305 17.55 -23.95 30.91
N GLU A 306 18.02 -24.12 32.14
CA GLU A 306 17.70 -23.21 33.25
C GLU A 306 18.52 -21.91 33.12
N GLU A 307 19.77 -22.03 32.68
CA GLU A 307 20.66 -20.88 32.46
C GLU A 307 20.31 -20.05 31.22
N ALA A 308 19.42 -20.47 30.32
CA ALA A 308 19.11 -19.72 29.09
C ALA A 308 18.39 -18.38 29.37
N PRO A 309 18.62 -17.32 28.55
CA PRO A 309 17.93 -16.04 28.63
C PRO A 309 16.41 -16.16 28.64
N TRP A 310 15.76 -15.48 29.58
CA TRP A 310 14.31 -15.46 29.70
C TRP A 310 13.66 -14.47 28.76
N ASN A 311 14.25 -13.29 28.58
CA ASN A 311 13.73 -12.22 27.76
C ASN A 311 14.54 -12.12 26.47
N CYS A 312 13.87 -12.37 25.34
CA CYS A 312 14.46 -12.30 23.99
C CYS A 312 13.50 -11.58 23.01
N GLY A 313 12.63 -10.71 23.54
CA GLY A 313 11.66 -9.97 22.74
C GLY A 313 12.33 -8.90 21.89
N GLY A 314 11.87 -8.74 20.65
CA GLY A 314 12.33 -7.68 19.77
C GLY A 314 11.87 -6.29 20.24
N VAL A 315 12.77 -5.31 20.23
CA VAL A 315 12.53 -3.91 20.58
C VAL A 315 12.56 -3.05 19.32
N GLY A 316 11.66 -2.07 19.26
CA GLY A 316 11.62 -1.05 18.21
C GLY A 316 11.15 -1.57 16.84
N GLY A 317 11.26 -0.71 15.82
CA GLY A 317 10.76 -0.99 14.47
C GLY A 317 11.58 -2.01 13.65
N PHE A 318 12.75 -2.42 14.16
CA PHE A 318 13.66 -3.35 13.50
C PHE A 318 13.69 -4.74 14.18
N GLY A 319 12.94 -4.95 15.26
CA GLY A 319 12.90 -6.23 15.97
C GLY A 319 14.23 -6.63 16.62
N ILE A 320 15.00 -5.66 17.12
CA ILE A 320 16.31 -5.90 17.75
C ILE A 320 16.12 -6.64 19.06
N VAL A 321 16.78 -7.78 19.26
CA VAL A 321 16.66 -8.57 20.49
C VAL A 321 17.72 -8.15 21.49
N GLU A 322 17.25 -7.64 22.63
CA GLU A 322 18.08 -7.36 23.79
C GLU A 322 17.99 -8.54 24.76
N SER A 323 19.12 -9.24 24.95
CA SER A 323 19.20 -10.35 25.89
C SER A 323 19.61 -9.85 27.28
N GLU A 324 18.97 -10.39 28.33
CA GLU A 324 19.32 -10.09 29.73
C GLU A 324 20.75 -10.54 30.11
N LYS A 325 21.31 -11.49 29.36
CA LYS A 325 22.64 -12.06 29.59
C LYS A 325 23.26 -12.57 28.29
N GLU A 326 24.58 -12.72 28.29
CA GLU A 326 25.31 -13.26 27.15
C GLU A 326 24.89 -14.70 26.86
N TRP A 327 24.74 -15.04 25.58
CA TRP A 327 24.39 -16.39 25.16
C TRP A 327 25.02 -16.74 23.83
N LYS A 328 25.59 -17.95 23.74
CA LYS A 328 26.46 -18.35 22.62
C LYS A 328 25.70 -18.69 21.33
N ARG A 329 24.45 -19.14 21.44
CA ARG A 329 23.73 -19.77 20.31
C ARG A 329 22.29 -19.30 20.24
N TRP A 330 21.88 -18.85 19.07
CA TRP A 330 20.54 -18.32 18.81
C TRP A 330 19.95 -18.98 17.57
N VAL A 331 18.63 -19.09 17.52
CA VAL A 331 17.90 -19.53 16.33
C VAL A 331 16.81 -18.53 16.00
N VAL A 332 16.65 -18.24 14.71
CA VAL A 332 15.55 -17.44 14.18
C VAL A 332 14.54 -18.42 13.58
N LEU A 333 13.29 -18.37 14.05
CA LEU A 333 12.18 -19.18 13.54
C LEU A 333 11.08 -18.26 13.01
N PRO A 334 10.29 -18.70 12.01
CA PRO A 334 9.06 -18.01 11.63
C PRO A 334 8.09 -17.89 12.82
N GLY A 335 7.25 -16.84 12.82
CA GLY A 335 6.21 -16.59 13.81
C GLY A 335 5.03 -17.58 13.76
N TRP A 336 5.30 -18.87 13.75
CA TRP A 336 4.26 -19.89 13.72
C TRP A 336 3.39 -19.81 14.98
N LYS A 337 2.08 -20.05 14.82
CA LYS A 337 1.08 -19.97 15.90
C LYS A 337 1.49 -20.66 17.23
N PRO A 338 2.15 -21.84 17.25
CA PRO A 338 2.55 -22.48 18.51
C PRO A 338 3.61 -21.70 19.30
N ILE A 339 4.39 -20.86 18.63
CA ILE A 339 5.52 -20.15 19.22
C ILE A 339 5.35 -18.62 19.23
N ALA A 340 4.44 -18.04 18.42
CA ALA A 340 4.18 -16.60 18.32
C ALA A 340 3.90 -15.91 19.67
N GLY A 341 3.31 -16.62 20.63
CA GLY A 341 3.05 -16.10 21.98
C GLY A 341 4.18 -16.29 22.99
N LEU A 342 5.33 -16.83 22.60
CA LEU A 342 6.49 -17.04 23.48
C LEU A 342 7.29 -15.75 23.67
N GLU A 343 6.69 -14.74 24.29
CA GLU A 343 7.35 -13.45 24.52
C GLU A 343 8.51 -13.57 25.54
N ARG A 344 8.44 -14.54 26.46
CA ARG A 344 9.54 -14.83 27.41
C ARG A 344 9.51 -16.28 27.87
N GLY A 345 10.67 -16.84 28.21
CA GLY A 345 10.80 -18.21 28.72
C GLY A 345 10.85 -19.30 27.65
N GLY A 346 10.73 -18.95 26.37
CA GLY A 346 10.97 -19.87 25.26
C GLY A 346 12.44 -20.26 25.17
N VAL A 347 12.71 -21.53 24.88
CA VAL A 347 14.05 -22.06 24.65
C VAL A 347 14.00 -23.10 23.54
N ALA A 348 15.05 -23.17 22.71
CA ALA A 348 15.21 -24.20 21.71
C ALA A 348 16.30 -25.18 22.14
N VAL A 349 16.04 -26.47 22.08
CA VAL A 349 16.99 -27.52 22.45
C VAL A 349 17.32 -28.34 21.21
N ARG A 350 18.60 -28.41 20.88
CA ARG A 350 19.09 -29.18 19.74
C ARG A 350 19.36 -30.62 20.18
N PHE A 351 18.65 -31.57 19.59
CA PHE A 351 18.92 -33.00 19.73
C PHE A 351 19.60 -33.52 18.47
N LYS A 352 20.64 -34.33 18.64
CA LYS A 352 21.34 -34.98 17.51
C LYS A 352 20.52 -36.09 16.87
N ASN A 353 19.58 -36.68 17.61
CA ASN A 353 18.80 -37.83 17.16
C ASN A 353 17.32 -37.68 17.54
N GLY A 354 16.45 -37.63 16.52
CA GLY A 354 15.01 -37.49 16.66
C GLY A 354 14.29 -38.73 17.20
N ARG A 355 14.99 -39.87 17.36
CA ARG A 355 14.48 -41.06 18.07
C ARG A 355 14.16 -40.82 19.54
N ILE A 356 14.56 -39.67 20.08
CA ILE A 356 14.19 -39.24 21.44
C ILE A 356 12.70 -38.91 21.58
N LEU A 357 12.00 -38.69 20.47
CA LEU A 357 10.57 -38.38 20.49
C LEU A 357 9.77 -39.66 20.76
N PRO A 358 8.70 -39.61 21.57
CA PRO A 358 7.92 -40.80 21.96
C PRO A 358 7.00 -41.35 20.85
N TRP A 359 7.31 -41.07 19.58
CA TRP A 359 6.51 -41.49 18.42
C TRP A 359 7.05 -42.78 17.81
N LYS A 360 6.15 -43.66 17.36
CA LYS A 360 6.53 -44.95 16.74
C LYS A 360 7.34 -44.79 15.43
N GLU A 361 7.23 -43.66 14.74
CA GLU A 361 7.89 -43.39 13.46
C GLU A 361 9.00 -42.32 13.56
N SER A 362 9.63 -42.18 14.72
CA SER A 362 10.74 -41.22 14.90
C SER A 362 11.95 -41.60 14.03
N LYS A 363 12.45 -40.65 13.24
CA LYS A 363 13.63 -40.83 12.38
C LYS A 363 14.91 -40.47 13.12
N GLU A 364 16.01 -41.12 12.72
CA GLU A 364 17.36 -40.78 13.15
C GLU A 364 17.86 -39.56 12.35
N GLU A 365 17.33 -38.40 12.67
CA GLU A 365 17.73 -37.10 12.12
C GLU A 365 17.83 -36.08 13.26
N PRO A 366 18.69 -35.05 13.16
CA PRO A 366 18.73 -34.01 14.18
C PRO A 366 17.40 -33.25 14.21
N ILE A 367 16.98 -32.84 15.40
CA ILE A 367 15.74 -32.07 15.59
C ILE A 367 15.99 -30.88 16.51
N LEU A 368 15.18 -29.85 16.35
CA LEU A 368 15.13 -28.71 17.24
C LEU A 368 13.79 -28.73 17.98
N VAL A 369 13.83 -28.84 19.29
CA VAL A 369 12.65 -28.88 20.15
C VAL A 369 12.49 -27.52 20.83
N VAL A 370 11.36 -26.87 20.66
CA VAL A 370 11.05 -25.61 21.35
C VAL A 370 10.19 -25.91 22.57
N ALA A 371 10.61 -25.40 23.73
CA ALA A 371 9.92 -25.56 25.00
C ALA A 371 9.56 -24.22 25.64
N ASP A 372 8.40 -24.16 26.30
CA ASP A 372 7.95 -23.06 27.14
C ASP A 372 8.31 -23.34 28.60
N ARG A 373 9.37 -22.70 29.10
CA ARG A 373 9.84 -22.86 30.50
C ARG A 373 8.90 -22.23 31.54
N ARG A 374 7.87 -21.47 31.12
CA ARG A 374 6.83 -21.00 32.05
C ARG A 374 5.85 -22.11 32.43
N ARG A 375 5.75 -23.16 31.61
CA ARG A 375 4.82 -24.28 31.80
C ARG A 375 5.59 -25.53 32.24
N LYS A 376 5.98 -25.55 33.51
CA LYS A 376 6.71 -26.67 34.12
C LYS A 376 5.80 -27.77 34.69
N GLU A 377 4.55 -27.46 35.01
CA GLU A 377 3.62 -28.43 35.60
C GLU A 377 3.14 -29.46 34.56
N VAL A 378 3.22 -30.75 34.93
CA VAL A 378 2.77 -31.87 34.10
C VAL A 378 1.24 -32.03 34.22
N VAL A 379 0.49 -31.19 33.52
CA VAL A 379 -0.99 -31.19 33.55
C VAL A 379 -1.60 -32.14 32.51
N GLY A 380 -1.11 -32.16 31.27
CA GLY A 380 -1.73 -32.86 30.15
C GLY A 380 -1.12 -34.23 29.88
N ASN A 381 -1.94 -35.29 29.86
CA ASN A 381 -1.45 -36.66 29.63
C ASN A 381 -0.87 -36.85 28.21
N SER A 382 -1.42 -36.13 27.21
CA SER A 382 -0.99 -36.18 25.82
C SER A 382 0.04 -35.09 25.44
N SER A 383 0.37 -34.19 26.36
CA SER A 383 1.36 -33.14 26.14
C SER A 383 2.78 -33.70 26.28
N LEU A 384 3.71 -33.10 25.55
CA LEU A 384 5.13 -33.45 25.62
C LEU A 384 5.86 -32.46 26.53
N TYR A 385 6.80 -32.97 27.29
CA TYR A 385 7.55 -32.21 28.28
C TYR A 385 9.05 -32.50 28.14
N LEU A 386 9.86 -31.46 28.36
CA LEU A 386 11.31 -31.57 28.40
C LEU A 386 11.74 -31.93 29.83
N VAL A 387 12.50 -33.01 29.98
CA VAL A 387 12.96 -33.53 31.28
C VAL A 387 14.42 -33.93 31.24
N VAL A 388 15.06 -34.05 32.40
CA VAL A 388 16.40 -34.63 32.53
C VAL A 388 16.27 -36.15 32.55
N GLY A 389 17.00 -36.86 31.68
CA GLY A 389 16.95 -38.31 31.57
C GLY A 389 18.12 -38.98 32.30
N GLY A 390 17.81 -39.82 33.27
CA GLY A 390 18.75 -40.69 33.98
C GLY A 390 18.10 -41.36 35.18
N GLU A 391 18.49 -42.59 35.50
CA GLU A 391 18.25 -43.16 36.83
C GLU A 391 19.13 -42.42 37.86
N ASP A 392 18.60 -42.25 39.07
CA ASP A 392 19.20 -41.50 40.18
C ASP A 392 20.73 -41.64 40.26
N GLY A 393 21.45 -40.53 40.04
CA GLY A 393 22.86 -40.39 40.44
C GLY A 393 23.93 -40.45 39.33
N SER A 394 23.59 -40.55 38.05
CA SER A 394 24.60 -40.41 36.98
C SER A 394 24.79 -38.95 36.55
N SER A 395 25.99 -38.41 36.74
CA SER A 395 26.39 -37.03 36.37
C SER A 395 26.50 -36.77 34.87
N ASN A 396 25.85 -37.59 34.03
CA ASN A 396 25.83 -37.49 32.57
C ASN A 396 24.40 -37.66 32.01
N ALA A 397 23.41 -37.20 32.76
CA ALA A 397 22.00 -37.26 32.42
C ALA A 397 21.64 -36.19 31.38
N GLY A 398 21.53 -36.58 30.10
CA GLY A 398 21.10 -35.70 29.01
C GLY A 398 19.59 -35.40 29.06
N LEU A 399 19.15 -34.42 28.29
CA LEU A 399 17.73 -34.07 28.15
C LEU A 399 16.97 -35.15 27.37
N MET A 400 15.69 -35.33 27.70
CA MET A 400 14.75 -36.20 26.99
C MET A 400 13.40 -35.52 26.81
N VAL A 401 12.60 -36.04 25.88
CA VAL A 401 11.22 -35.58 25.66
C VAL A 401 10.27 -36.72 26.03
N GLU A 402 9.42 -36.49 27.00
CA GLU A 402 8.50 -37.52 27.50
C GLU A 402 7.04 -37.05 27.48
N SER A 403 6.13 -38.02 27.40
CA SER A 403 4.69 -37.74 27.46
C SER A 403 4.24 -37.52 28.90
N GLY A 404 3.30 -36.60 29.12
CA GLY A 404 2.79 -36.30 30.45
C GLY A 404 2.13 -37.50 31.14
N GLY A 405 1.53 -38.43 30.38
CA GLY A 405 0.99 -39.68 30.93
C GLY A 405 2.06 -40.53 31.60
N LYS A 406 3.18 -40.77 30.90
CA LYS A 406 4.31 -41.54 31.43
C LYS A 406 5.00 -40.83 32.59
N LEU A 407 5.10 -39.50 32.54
CA LEU A 407 5.67 -38.70 33.64
C LEU A 407 4.82 -38.83 34.91
N LYS A 408 3.49 -38.75 34.79
CA LYS A 408 2.58 -38.95 35.94
C LYS A 408 2.63 -40.37 36.50
N GLU A 409 2.72 -41.38 35.64
CA GLU A 409 2.91 -42.78 36.06
C GLU A 409 4.20 -42.95 36.88
N ASN A 410 5.26 -42.24 36.48
CA ASN A 410 6.54 -42.22 37.20
C ASN A 410 6.56 -41.25 38.40
N GLY A 411 5.43 -40.63 38.74
CA GLY A 411 5.32 -39.68 39.86
C GLY A 411 6.00 -38.33 39.64
N VAL A 412 6.39 -38.00 38.40
CA VAL A 412 7.02 -36.73 38.04
C VAL A 412 5.94 -35.66 37.83
N THR A 413 5.97 -34.63 38.66
CA THR A 413 4.98 -33.54 38.66
C THR A 413 5.49 -32.25 38.01
N GLU A 414 6.80 -32.06 37.94
CA GLU A 414 7.46 -30.90 37.33
C GLU A 414 8.43 -31.31 36.21
N SER A 415 8.49 -30.49 35.17
CA SER A 415 9.41 -30.60 34.03
C SER A 415 10.24 -29.32 33.85
N LEU A 416 11.20 -29.33 32.94
CA LEU A 416 11.96 -28.13 32.56
C LEU A 416 11.15 -27.17 31.68
N GLY A 417 10.06 -27.66 31.10
CA GLY A 417 9.14 -26.89 30.26
C GLY A 417 8.25 -27.79 29.41
N MET A 418 7.17 -27.22 28.90
CA MET A 418 6.25 -27.90 27.98
C MET A 418 6.77 -27.74 26.56
N VAL A 419 6.89 -28.84 25.82
CA VAL A 419 7.27 -28.81 24.41
C VAL A 419 6.10 -28.27 23.59
N VAL A 420 6.35 -27.20 22.83
CA VAL A 420 5.34 -26.51 22.02
C VAL A 420 5.52 -26.72 20.52
N LEU A 421 6.74 -27.07 20.09
CA LEU A 421 7.05 -27.29 18.68
C LEU A 421 8.27 -28.21 18.54
N VAL A 422 8.27 -29.07 17.53
CA VAL A 422 9.44 -29.83 17.09
C VAL A 422 9.68 -29.53 15.62
N VAL A 423 10.90 -29.11 15.30
CA VAL A 423 11.32 -28.70 13.96
C VAL A 423 12.37 -29.68 13.45
N ARG A 424 12.20 -30.14 12.21
CA ARG A 424 13.19 -30.92 11.47
C ARG A 424 13.96 -29.99 10.52
N PRO A 425 15.21 -30.32 10.18
CA PRO A 425 15.97 -29.57 9.18
C PRO A 425 15.22 -29.46 7.85
N PRO A 426 15.40 -28.36 7.10
CA PRO A 426 14.86 -28.26 5.75
C PRO A 426 15.44 -29.36 4.85
N ARG A 427 14.65 -29.80 3.88
CA ARG A 427 15.09 -30.73 2.84
C ARG A 427 15.23 -29.95 1.54
N GLU A 428 16.29 -30.20 0.79
CA GLU A 428 16.39 -29.75 -0.61
C GLU A 428 15.41 -30.59 -1.44
N ASP A 429 14.16 -30.17 -1.51
CA ASP A 429 13.26 -30.70 -2.53
C ASP A 429 13.64 -30.03 -3.85
N SER A 430 14.11 -30.82 -4.82
CA SER A 430 14.66 -30.35 -6.11
C SER A 430 13.60 -29.72 -7.05
N LYS A 431 12.93 -28.63 -6.63
CA LYS A 431 11.92 -27.93 -7.43
C LYS A 431 11.80 -26.43 -7.23
N ASP A 432 12.84 -25.74 -6.77
CA ASP A 432 12.89 -24.27 -6.87
C ASP A 432 13.75 -23.84 -8.06
N ILE A 433 13.14 -23.95 -9.25
CA ILE A 433 13.54 -23.13 -10.40
C ILE A 433 13.13 -21.70 -10.05
N ILE A 434 14.07 -20.93 -9.53
CA ILE A 434 13.95 -19.48 -9.45
C ILE A 434 14.05 -18.97 -10.90
N ILE A 435 12.91 -18.56 -11.45
CA ILE A 435 12.86 -17.81 -12.70
C ILE A 435 13.29 -16.38 -12.36
N HIS A 436 14.46 -15.98 -12.87
CA HIS A 436 14.90 -14.58 -12.92
C HIS A 436 14.09 -13.78 -13.94
#